data_AF-A0A9D8J5P1-F1
#
_entry.id   AF-A0A9D8J5P1-F1
#
_cell.length_a   1.000
_cell.length_b   1.000
_cell.length_c   1.000
_cell.angle_alpha   90.00
_cell.angle_beta   90.00
_cell.angle_gamma   90.00
#
_symmetry.space_group_name_H-M   'P 1'
#
loop_
_entity.id
_entity.type
_entity.pdbx_description
1 polymer ?
#
loop_
_entity_poly.entity_id
_entity_poly.type
_entity_poly.pdbx_seq_one_letter_code
_entity_poly.pdbx_strand_id
1 'polypeptide(L)'
;MQTNPMTKSGEKKIRDEIQRLKDIERPRIKTMIAEARAHGDLKENAEYHAAKELQGMNEAKISAFEAKLKSAQIIDITQFKNEGKVIFGATIT
;
A
#
# COMPACT_ATOMS: atom_id res chain seq x y z
N MET A 1 15.74 -15.56 -8.01
CA MET A 1 14.54 -14.88 -7.49
C MET A 1 14.73 -14.71 -5.98
N GLN A 2 14.82 -13.47 -5.48
CA GLN A 2 14.89 -13.22 -4.03
C GLN A 2 13.48 -13.31 -3.45
N THR A 3 13.21 -14.34 -2.65
CA THR A 3 11.97 -14.48 -1.89
C THR A 3 12.11 -13.67 -0.60
N ASN A 4 11.34 -12.59 -0.45
CA ASN A 4 11.33 -11.81 0.78
C ASN A 4 10.37 -12.46 1.79
N PRO A 5 10.85 -13.01 2.91
CA PRO A 5 9.97 -13.59 3.91
C PRO A 5 9.09 -12.52 4.55
N MET A 6 7.82 -12.86 4.79
CA MET A 6 6.83 -11.97 5.38
C MET A 6 5.91 -12.76 6.30
N THR A 7 5.55 -12.20 7.45
CA THR A 7 4.59 -12.85 8.35
C THR A 7 3.16 -12.70 7.82
N LYS A 8 2.26 -13.62 8.18
CA LYS A 8 0.81 -13.49 7.88
C LYS A 8 0.22 -12.16 8.35
N SER A 9 0.66 -11.65 9.50
CA SER A 9 0.23 -10.33 10.00
C SER A 9 0.70 -9.20 9.10
N GLY A 10 1.95 -9.27 8.59
CA GLY A 10 2.46 -8.31 7.61
C GLY A 10 1.69 -8.34 6.30
N GLU A 11 1.37 -9.54 5.80
CA GLU A 11 0.54 -9.71 4.61
C GLU A 11 -0.83 -9.04 4.77
N LYS A 12 -1.52 -9.34 5.88
CA LYS A 12 -2.84 -8.75 6.18
C LYS A 12 -2.78 -7.23 6.19
N LYS A 13 -1.78 -6.63 6.85
CA LYS A 13 -1.61 -5.17 6.88
C LYS A 13 -1.45 -4.57 5.48
N ILE A 14 -0.67 -5.21 4.61
CA ILE A 14 -0.50 -4.73 3.23
C ILE A 14 -1.81 -4.85 2.44
N ARG A 15 -2.55 -5.96 2.60
CA ARG A 15 -3.87 -6.12 1.96
C ARG A 15 -4.88 -5.08 2.43
N ASP A 16 -4.96 -4.86 3.73
CA ASP A 16 -5.85 -3.86 4.34
C ASP A 16 -5.51 -2.45 3.81
N GLU A 17 -4.22 -2.11 3.69
CA GLU A 17 -3.80 -0.81 3.15
C GLU A 17 -4.10 -0.69 1.66
N ILE A 18 -3.87 -1.73 0.84
CA ILE A 18 -4.27 -1.73 -0.57
C ILE A 18 -5.77 -1.47 -0.70
N GLN A 19 -6.58 -2.11 0.15
CA GLN A 19 -8.03 -1.92 0.15
C GLN A 19 -8.40 -0.47 0.51
N ARG A 20 -7.78 0.09 1.55
CA ARG A 20 -7.96 1.52 1.91
C ARG A 20 -7.63 2.46 0.75
N LEU A 21 -6.50 2.24 0.08
CA LEU A 21 -6.07 3.05 -1.05
C LEU A 21 -7.02 2.96 -2.25
N LYS A 22 -7.66 1.81 -2.46
CA LYS A 22 -8.61 1.56 -3.56
C LYS A 22 -10.02 2.05 -3.25
N ASP A 23 -10.53 1.80 -2.05
CA ASP A 23 -11.93 2.02 -1.70
C ASP A 23 -12.19 3.41 -1.12
N ILE A 24 -11.17 4.04 -0.53
CA ILE A 24 -11.31 5.35 0.12
C ILE A 24 -10.52 6.41 -0.64
N GLU A 25 -9.20 6.23 -0.77
CA GLU A 25 -8.34 7.29 -1.31
C GLU A 25 -8.56 7.52 -2.81
N ARG A 26 -8.68 6.46 -3.61
CA ARG A 26 -8.90 6.58 -5.06
C ARG A 26 -10.22 7.30 -5.40
N PRO A 27 -11.38 6.98 -4.79
CA PRO A 27 -12.60 7.78 -4.96
C PRO A 27 -12.42 9.22 -4.49
N ARG A 28 -11.80 9.46 -3.34
CA ARG A 28 -11.55 10.82 -2.83
C ARG A 28 -10.75 11.67 -3.81
N ILE A 29 -9.65 11.13 -4.33
CA ILE A 29 -8.80 11.81 -5.31
C ILE A 29 -9.57 12.07 -6.60
N LYS A 30 -10.41 11.12 -7.06
CA LYS A 30 -11.25 11.32 -8.24
C LYS A 30 -12.22 12.49 -8.05
N THR A 31 -12.83 12.61 -6.88
CA THR A 31 -13.70 13.76 -6.54
C THR A 31 -12.90 15.06 -6.54
N MET A 32 -11.74 15.11 -5.90
CA MET A 32 -10.87 16.31 -5.91
C MET A 32 -10.50 16.74 -7.33
N ILE A 33 -10.17 15.79 -8.22
CA ILE A 33 -9.88 16.10 -9.63
C ILE A 33 -11.12 16.66 -10.34
N ALA A 34 -12.29 16.10 -10.06
CA ALA A 34 -13.54 16.56 -10.67
C ALA A 34 -13.93 17.98 -10.20
N GLU A 35 -13.76 18.26 -8.90
CA GLU A 35 -13.97 19.59 -8.31
C GLU A 35 -12.99 20.60 -8.90
N ALA A 36 -11.69 20.30 -8.89
CA ALA A 36 -10.67 21.17 -9.49
C ALA A 36 -10.93 21.44 -10.98
N ARG A 37 -11.51 20.47 -11.71
CA ARG A 37 -11.91 20.66 -13.11
C ARG A 37 -13.09 21.61 -13.30
N ALA A 38 -14.01 21.67 -12.34
CA ALA A 38 -15.17 22.54 -12.40
C ALA A 38 -14.81 24.04 -12.30
N HIS A 39 -13.62 24.35 -11.76
CA HIS A 39 -13.12 25.72 -11.66
C HIS A 39 -12.59 26.31 -12.99
N GLY A 40 -12.63 25.55 -14.09
CA GLY A 40 -12.54 26.06 -15.46
C GLY A 40 -11.13 26.34 -16.00
N ASP A 41 -10.24 26.96 -15.22
CA ASP A 41 -8.87 27.25 -15.67
C ASP A 41 -7.88 26.16 -15.27
N LEU A 42 -7.78 25.11 -16.08
CA LEU A 42 -6.93 23.94 -15.77
C LEU A 42 -5.43 24.22 -15.89
N LYS A 43 -5.03 25.30 -16.57
CA LYS A 43 -3.64 25.53 -16.94
C LYS A 43 -2.85 26.20 -15.81
N GLU A 44 -3.53 26.97 -14.96
CA GLU A 44 -2.95 27.60 -13.77
C GLU A 44 -3.49 27.03 -12.45
N ASN A 45 -4.46 26.11 -12.50
CA ASN A 45 -5.04 25.52 -11.30
C ASN A 45 -4.05 24.56 -10.60
N ALA A 46 -3.41 25.08 -9.55
CA ALA A 46 -2.50 24.34 -8.69
C ALA A 46 -3.17 23.13 -8.01
N GLU A 47 -4.45 23.23 -7.64
CA GLU A 47 -5.21 22.14 -7.01
C GLU A 47 -5.44 20.98 -7.99
N TYR A 48 -5.66 21.27 -9.27
CA TYR A 48 -5.77 20.25 -10.31
C TYR A 48 -4.45 19.49 -10.48
N HIS A 49 -3.33 20.21 -10.56
CA HIS A 49 -2.00 19.60 -10.65
C HIS A 49 -1.68 18.75 -9.42
N ALA A 50 -1.93 19.28 -8.22
CA ALA A 50 -1.73 18.55 -6.97
C ALA A 50 -2.59 17.28 -6.89
N ALA A 51 -3.87 17.36 -7.28
CA ALA A 51 -4.76 16.19 -7.29
C ALA A 51 -4.31 15.12 -8.30
N LYS A 52 -3.75 15.53 -9.45
CA LYS A 52 -3.16 14.63 -10.44
C LYS A 52 -1.88 13.95 -9.93
N GLU A 53 -1.02 14.67 -9.23
CA GLU A 53 0.16 14.07 -8.59
C GLU A 53 -0.23 13.08 -7.48
N LEU A 54 -1.19 13.45 -6.63
CA LEU A 54 -1.74 12.57 -5.60
C LEU A 54 -2.30 11.27 -6.20
N GLN A 55 -2.99 11.37 -7.34
CA GLN A 55 -3.45 10.19 -8.08
C GLN A 55 -2.27 9.29 -8.46
N GLY A 56 -1.22 9.86 -9.05
CA GLY A 56 -0.01 9.12 -9.45
C GLY A 56 0.67 8.45 -8.25
N MET A 57 0.82 9.18 -7.14
CA MET A 57 1.40 8.64 -5.91
C MET A 57 0.56 7.50 -5.32
N ASN A 58 -0.77 7.61 -5.34
CA ASN A 58 -1.67 6.57 -4.85
C ASN A 58 -1.53 5.29 -5.67
N GLU A 59 -1.54 5.40 -7.01
CA GLU A 59 -1.37 4.23 -7.89
C GLU A 59 0.03 3.61 -7.78
N ALA A 60 1.08 4.44 -7.65
CA ALA A 60 2.44 3.97 -7.42
C ALA A 60 2.55 3.18 -6.10
N LYS A 61 1.90 3.65 -5.02
CA LYS A 61 1.85 2.93 -3.73
C LYS A 61 1.12 1.60 -3.85
N ILE A 62 -0.03 1.56 -4.51
CA ILE A 62 -0.78 0.32 -4.74
C ILE A 62 0.10 -0.69 -5.49
N SER A 63 0.72 -0.26 -6.60
CA SER A 63 1.59 -1.12 -7.41
C SER A 63 2.78 -1.66 -6.61
N ALA A 64 3.43 -0.81 -5.82
CA ALA A 64 4.54 -1.23 -4.96
C ALA A 64 4.11 -2.27 -3.91
N PHE A 65 2.94 -2.09 -3.30
CA PHE A 65 2.41 -3.06 -2.33
C PHE A 65 1.98 -4.38 -2.98
N GLU A 66 1.36 -4.34 -4.16
CA GLU A 66 1.01 -5.55 -4.92
C GLU A 66 2.26 -6.31 -5.37
N ALA A 67 3.30 -5.60 -5.84
CA ALA A 67 4.60 -6.20 -6.18
C ALA A 67 5.28 -6.84 -4.95
N LYS A 68 5.18 -6.19 -3.78
CA LYS A 68 5.70 -6.72 -2.52
C LYS A 68 4.96 -7.98 -2.09
N LEU A 69 3.63 -8.04 -2.21
CA LEU A 69 2.87 -9.26 -1.94
C LEU A 69 3.20 -10.38 -2.93
N LYS A 70 3.37 -10.06 -4.22
CA LYS A 70 3.66 -11.06 -5.26
C LYS A 70 5.03 -11.74 -5.09
N SER A 71 6.01 -11.01 -4.54
CA SER A 71 7.37 -11.52 -4.28
C SER A 71 7.56 -12.08 -2.87
N ALA A 72 6.54 -11.98 -2.01
CA ALA A 72 6.63 -12.38 -0.62
C ALA A 72 6.46 -13.89 -0.44
N GLN A 73 7.30 -14.48 0.40
CA GLN A 73 7.06 -15.82 0.95
C GLN A 73 6.39 -15.66 2.31
N ILE A 74 5.12 -16.06 2.41
CA ILE A 74 4.37 -15.92 3.67
C ILE A 74 4.78 -17.04 4.63
N ILE A 75 5.36 -16.65 5.77
CA ILE A 75 5.78 -17.53 6.86
C ILE A 75 4.78 -17.39 8.01
N ASP A 76 4.20 -18.52 8.41
CA ASP A 76 3.37 -18.60 9.60
C ASP A 76 4.22 -18.98 10.81
N ILE A 77 4.59 -17.97 11.60
CA ILE A 77 5.40 -18.14 12.80
C ILE A 77 4.68 -18.91 13.92
N THR A 78 3.34 -19.04 13.87
CA THR A 78 2.57 -19.78 14.89
C THR A 78 2.78 -21.29 14.82
N GLN A 79 3.28 -21.79 13.69
CA GLN A 79 3.52 -23.22 13.46
C GLN A 79 4.88 -23.69 14.00
N PHE A 80 5.77 -22.77 14.43
CA PHE A 80 7.09 -23.11 14.92
C PHE A 80 7.13 -23.08 16.45
N LYS A 81 7.53 -24.20 17.07
CA LYS A 81 7.90 -24.21 18.49
C LYS A 81 9.24 -23.47 18.64
N ASN A 82 9.24 -22.43 19.45
CA ASN A 82 10.40 -21.58 19.70
C ASN A 82 11.35 -22.31 20.69
N GLU A 83 12.11 -23.29 20.21
CA GLU A 83 13.05 -24.13 20.98
C GLU A 83 14.36 -23.39 21.30
N GLY A 84 14.28 -22.14 21.79
CA GLY A 84 15.46 -21.33 22.12
C GLY A 84 16.29 -20.85 20.93
N LYS A 85 15.79 -20.99 19.69
CA LYS A 85 16.44 -20.48 18.47
C LYS A 85 15.74 -19.21 17.99
N VAL A 86 16.50 -18.14 17.73
CA VAL A 86 15.96 -16.91 17.15
C VAL A 86 15.59 -17.17 15.67
N ILE A 87 14.30 -17.17 15.37
CA ILE A 87 13.76 -17.36 14.01
C ILE A 87 13.17 -16.06 13.47
N PHE A 88 12.95 -16.00 12.15
CA PHE A 88 12.33 -14.85 11.50
C PHE A 88 10.96 -14.53 12.12
N GLY A 89 10.79 -13.28 12.60
CA GLY A 89 9.58 -12.85 13.30
C GLY A 89 9.57 -13.12 14.81
N ALA A 90 10.66 -13.65 15.39
CA ALA A 90 10.80 -13.75 16.85
C ALA A 90 10.88 -12.35 17.48
N THR A 91 10.15 -12.16 18.57
CA THR A 91 10.24 -10.96 19.41
C THR A 91 11.15 -11.27 20.59
N ILE A 92 12.24 -10.52 20.74
CA ILE A 92 13.15 -10.61 21.89
C ILE A 92 12.80 -9.45 22.83
N THR A 93 12.62 -9.74 24.12
CA THR A 93 12.36 -8.75 25.17
C THR A 93 13.51 -8.75 26.16
#